data_AF-A0A6I1W018-F1
#
_entry.id   AF-A0A6I1W018-F1
#
_cell.length_a   1.000
_cell.length_b   1.000
_cell.length_c   1.000
_cell.angle_alpha   90.00
_cell.angle_beta   90.00
_cell.angle_gamma   90.00
#
_symmetry.space_group_name_H-M   'P 1'
#
loop_
_entity.id
_entity.type
_entity.pdbx_description
1 polymer ?
#
loop_
_entity_poly.entity_id
_entity_poly.type
_entity_poly.pdbx_seq_one_letter_code
_entity_poly.pdbx_strand_id
1 'polypeptide(L)' 'MLLRGLTWLVLFQLLGTALNHLFIPVLPGPIIGLLLLLVYLLVCGQVSEPLNEAAKGLLRY' A
#
# COMPACT_ATOMS: atom_id res chain seq x y z
N MET A 1 -1.05 -17.06 2.32
CA MET A 1 -1.60 -16.29 1.17
C MET A 1 -2.06 -14.89 1.59
N LEU A 2 -2.75 -14.70 2.71
CA LEU A 2 -3.07 -13.36 3.25
C LEU A 2 -1.86 -12.57 3.80
N LEU A 3 -0.98 -13.23 4.58
CA LEU A 3 0.22 -12.58 5.14
C LEU A 3 1.07 -11.90 4.07
N ARG A 4 1.19 -12.49 2.88
CA ARG A 4 2.01 -11.95 1.79
C ARG A 4 1.42 -10.64 1.22
N GLY A 5 0.10 -10.52 1.20
CA GLY A 5 -0.59 -9.28 0.81
C GLY A 5 -0.45 -8.20 1.88
N LEU A 6 -0.57 -8.59 3.15
CA LEU A 6 -0.36 -7.70 4.28
C LEU A 6 1.08 -7.19 4.36
N THR A 7 2.08 -8.05 4.15
CA THR A 7 3.50 -7.64 4.11
C THR A 7 3.74 -6.60 3.03
N TRP A 8 3.16 -6.77 1.84
CA TRP A 8 3.27 -5.78 0.77
C TRP A 8 2.60 -4.46 1.13
N LEU A 9 1.38 -4.51 1.67
CA LEU A 9 0.68 -3.32 2.17
C LEU A 9 1.50 -2.57 3.22
N VAL A 10 2.00 -3.29 4.24
CA VAL A 10 2.81 -2.71 5.31
C VAL A 10 4.15 -2.18 4.79
N LEU A 11 4.76 -2.83 3.80
CA LEU A 11 6.02 -2.36 3.20
C LEU A 11 5.84 -1.02 2.51
N PHE A 12 4.82 -0.88 1.66
CA PHE A 12 4.46 0.42 1.07
C PHE A 12 4.06 1.44 2.13
N GLN A 13 3.45 0.99 3.22
CA GLN A 13 3.06 1.84 4.31
C GLN A 13 4.28 2.45 5.04
N LEU A 14 5.30 1.65 5.31
CA LEU A 14 6.54 2.10 5.92
C LEU A 14 7.29 3.05 5.00
N LEU A 15 7.31 2.78 3.69
CA LEU A 15 7.88 3.69 2.69
C LEU A 15 7.14 5.05 2.67
N GLY A 16 5.81 5.03 2.72
CA GLY A 16 5.00 6.24 2.80
C GLY A 16 5.28 7.07 4.05
N THR A 17 5.47 6.42 5.20
CA THR A 17 5.86 7.09 6.45
C THR A 17 7.26 7.68 6.38
N ALA A 18 8.23 6.95 5.80
CA ALA A 18 9.58 7.47 5.61
C ALA A 18 9.58 8.72 4.71
N LEU A 19 8.80 8.72 3.63
CA LEU A 19 8.64 9.87 2.74
C LEU A 19 7.89 11.03 3.39
N ASN A 20 6.87 10.76 4.20
CA ASN A 20 6.18 11.79 4.99
C ASN A 20 7.19 12.55 5.87
N HIS A 21 8.03 11.82 6.59
CA HIS A 21 9.00 12.44 7.51
C HIS A 21 10.11 13.19 6.78
N LEU A 22 10.50 12.75 5.57
CA LEU A 22 11.63 13.33 4.84
C LEU A 22 11.25 14.47 3.88
N PHE A 23 10.05 14.43 3.27
CA PHE A 23 9.68 15.35 2.18
C PHE A 23 8.30 16.00 2.31
N ILE A 24 7.30 15.30 2.87
CA ILE A 24 5.91 15.74 2.83
C ILE A 24 5.26 15.59 4.22
N PRO A 25 5.62 16.44 5.20
CA PRO A 25 5.10 16.32 6.58
C PRO A 25 3.59 16.61 6.66
N VAL A 26 3.04 17.35 5.69
CA VAL A 26 1.62 17.71 5.64
C VAL A 26 0.68 16.54 5.33
N LEU A 27 1.18 15.51 4.62
CA LEU A 27 0.35 14.40 4.15
C LEU A 27 0.63 13.13 4.95
N PRO A 28 -0.36 12.54 5.66
CA PRO A 28 -0.16 11.34 6.45
C PRO A 28 0.57 10.22 5.69
N GLY A 29 1.59 9.61 6.32
CA GLY A 29 2.33 8.47 5.76
C GLY A 29 1.45 7.37 5.15
N PRO A 30 0.30 7.01 5.77
CA PRO A 30 -0.74 6.15 5.18
C PRO A 30 -1.18 6.48 3.78
N ILE A 31 -1.46 7.74 3.52
CA ILE A 31 -1.97 8.18 2.24
C ILE A 31 -0.86 8.10 1.19
N ILE A 32 0.36 8.49 1.55
CA ILE A 32 1.54 8.38 0.66
C ILE A 32 1.81 6.92 0.30
N GLY A 33 1.76 6.01 1.28
CA GLY A 33 1.99 4.58 1.06
C GLY A 33 0.99 3.96 0.10
N LEU A 34 -0.30 4.32 0.22
CA LEU A 34 -1.34 3.87 -0.70
C LEU A 34 -1.17 4.44 -2.12
N LEU A 35 -0.74 5.70 -2.25
CA LEU A 35 -0.43 6.28 -3.57
C LEU A 35 0.75 5.59 -4.23
N LEU A 36 1.81 5.28 -3.47
CA LEU A 36 2.93 4.49 -3.99
C LEU A 36 2.50 3.10 -4.44
N LEU A 37 1.68 2.43 -3.65
CA LEU A 37 1.13 1.13 -4.01
C LEU A 37 0.28 1.23 -5.30
N LEU A 38 -0.55 2.26 -5.43
CA LEU A 38 -1.34 2.51 -6.64
C LEU A 38 -0.44 2.71 -7.86
N VAL A 39 0.59 3.57 -7.76
CA VAL A 39 1.56 3.78 -8.85
C VAL A 39 2.28 2.48 -9.19
N TYR A 40 2.70 1.71 -8.18
CA TYR A 40 3.31 0.41 -8.39
C TYR A 40 2.38 -0.54 -9.16
N LEU A 41 1.10 -0.63 -8.78
CA LEU A 41 0.13 -1.48 -9.47
C LEU A 41 -0.14 -1.02 -10.91
N LEU A 42 -0.20 0.28 -11.15
CA LEU A 42 -0.32 0.84 -12.50
C LEU A 42 0.87 0.46 -13.38
N VAL A 43 2.09 0.56 -12.85
CA VAL A 43 3.32 0.17 -13.56
C VAL A 43 3.40 -1.34 -13.75
N CYS A 44 3.01 -2.11 -12.74
CA CYS A 44 3.05 -3.57 -12.81
C CYS A 44 1.95 -4.14 -13.73
N GLY A 45 0.85 -3.40 -13.94
CA GLY A 45 -0.28 -3.79 -14.81
C GLY A 45 -1.16 -4.92 -14.25
N GLN A 46 -0.87 -5.41 -13.04
CA GLN A 46 -1.54 -6.56 -12.44
C GLN A 46 -1.60 -6.41 -10.92
N VAL A 47 -2.75 -6.75 -10.36
CA VAL A 47 -2.96 -6.82 -8.91
C VAL A 47 -2.60 -8.22 -8.46
N SER A 48 -1.62 -8.31 -7.55
CA SER A 48 -1.25 -9.60 -6.97
C SER A 48 -2.47 -10.23 -6.29
N GLU A 49 -2.75 -11.50 -6.57
CA GLU A 49 -3.83 -12.27 -5.92
C GLU A 49 -3.91 -12.10 -4.39
N PRO A 50 -2.80 -12.12 -3.62
CA PRO A 50 -2.85 -11.87 -2.18
C PRO A 50 -3.25 -10.45 -1.78
N LEU A 51 -3.03 -9.45 -2.64
CA LEU A 51 -3.47 -8.07 -2.41
C LEU A 51 -4.96 -7.91 -2.70
N ASN A 52 -5.46 -8.59 -3.74
CA ASN A 52 -6.88 -8.64 -4.06
C ASN A 52 -7.70 -9.28 -2.93
N GLU A 53 -7.20 -10.37 -2.33
CA GLU A 53 -7.85 -11.02 -1.19
C GLU A 53 -7.85 -10.13 0.07
N ALA A 54 -6.76 -9.40 0.33
CA ALA A 54 -6.71 -8.43 1.43
C ALA A 54 -7.72 -7.27 1.21
N ALA A 55 -7.83 -6.76 -0.02
CA ALA A 55 -8.78 -5.70 -0.37
C ALA A 55 -10.25 -6.15 -0.24
N LYS A 56 -10.58 -7.37 -0.67
CA LYS A 56 -11.93 -7.96 -0.45
C LYS A 56 -12.26 -8.10 1.03
N GLY A 57 -11.28 -8.43 1.87
CA GLY A 57 -11.43 -8.47 3.32
C GLY A 57 -11.76 -7.11 3.92
N LEU A 58 -11.10 -6.05 3.45
CA LEU A 58 -11.35 -4.66 3.87
C LEU A 58 -12.70 -4.13 3.37
N LEU A 59 -13.11 -4.43 2.14
CA LEU A 59 -14.41 -4.00 1.57
C LEU A 59 -15.62 -4.66 2.22
N ARG A 60 -15.42 -5.76 2.94
CA ARG A 60 -16.49 -6.46 3.67
C ARG A 60 -16.86 -5.81 5.01
N TYR A 61 -16.08 -4.85 5.47
CA TYR A 61 -16.32 -4.06 6.68
C TYR A 61 -16.63 -2.61 6.32
#